data_AF-V6HEF7-F1
#
_entry.id   AF-V6HEF7-F1
#
_cell.length_a   1.000
_cell.length_b   1.000
_cell.length_c   1.000
_cell.angle_alpha   90.00
_cell.angle_beta   90.00
_cell.angle_gamma   90.00
#
_symmetry.space_group_name_H-M   'P 1'
#
loop_
_entity.id
_entity.type
_entity.pdbx_description
1 polymer ?
#
loop_
_entity_poly.entity_id
_entity_poly.type
_entity_poly.pdbx_seq_one_letter_code
_entity_poly.pdbx_strand_id
1 'polypeptide(L)'
;MITYLPGIWRSSSRIRPFFFQMNLFKQAPSILVPVYFFTGKYDYYNPEEILAKYVDVLEAPKKTFYSFDCCAHAPHFEAIVDFAERMKRVKLDTFKK
;
A
#
# COMPACT_ATOMS: atom_id res chain seq x y z
N MET A 1 28.51 8.17 17.31
CA MET A 1 27.74 8.83 16.24
C MET A 1 27.59 7.84 15.10
N ILE A 2 26.43 7.18 14.96
CA ILE A 2 26.17 6.35 13.77
C ILE A 2 26.04 7.33 12.61
N THR A 3 26.98 7.28 11.67
CA THR A 3 26.95 8.12 10.47
C THR A 3 25.84 7.64 9.54
N TYR A 4 25.09 8.57 8.96
CA TYR A 4 23.86 8.33 8.19
C TYR A 4 24.03 7.25 7.10
N LEU A 5 25.10 7.34 6.31
CA LEU A 5 25.35 6.44 5.18
C LEU A 5 25.68 4.99 5.63
N PRO A 6 26.62 4.73 6.57
CA PRO A 6 26.83 3.40 7.13
C PRO A 6 25.59 2.81 7.83
N GLY A 7 24.78 3.66 8.46
CA GLY A 7 23.51 3.25 9.06
C GLY A 7 22.52 2.70 8.02
N ILE A 8 22.29 3.43 6.93
CA ILE A 8 21.42 2.99 5.84
C ILE A 8 21.91 1.68 5.22
N TRP A 9 23.22 1.59 4.96
CA TRP A 9 23.80 0.39 4.36
C TRP A 9 23.61 -0.83 5.24
N ARG A 10 23.91 -0.72 6.55
CA ARG A 10 23.80 -1.83 7.51
C ARG A 10 22.36 -2.31 7.70
N SER A 11 21.39 -1.39 7.73
CA SER A 11 19.97 -1.75 7.80
C SER A 11 19.52 -2.41 6.49
N SER A 12 19.88 -1.81 5.36
CA SER A 12 19.53 -2.33 4.03
C SER A 12 20.08 -3.73 3.79
N SER A 13 21.34 -4.00 4.14
CA SER A 13 21.95 -5.31 3.93
C SER A 13 21.29 -6.42 4.76
N ARG A 14 20.68 -6.07 5.89
CA ARG A 14 19.96 -7.02 6.76
C ARG A 14 18.50 -7.19 6.37
N ILE A 15 17.82 -6.14 5.92
CA ILE A 15 16.38 -6.16 5.62
C ILE A 15 16.13 -6.70 4.21
N ARG A 16 16.96 -6.31 3.22
CA ARG A 16 16.74 -6.67 1.80
C ARG A 16 16.54 -8.18 1.56
N PRO A 17 17.31 -9.10 2.16
CA PRO A 17 17.10 -10.53 1.95
C PRO A 17 15.68 -10.99 2.33
N PHE A 18 15.13 -10.47 3.42
CA PHE A 18 13.77 -10.78 3.85
C PHE A 18 12.74 -10.07 2.98
N PHE A 19 12.95 -8.78 2.68
CA PHE A 19 12.04 -7.99 1.85
C PHE A 19 11.82 -8.63 0.47
N PHE A 20 12.88 -9.08 -0.19
CA PHE A 20 12.78 -9.73 -1.51
C PHE A 20 12.21 -11.16 -1.47
N GLN A 21 12.11 -11.77 -0.29
CA GLN A 21 11.47 -13.08 -0.11
C GLN A 21 9.98 -12.97 0.27
N MET A 22 9.50 -11.77 0.60
CA MET A 22 8.11 -11.59 1.01
C MET A 22 7.14 -11.88 -0.14
N ASN A 23 6.08 -12.59 0.18
CA ASN A 23 4.98 -12.88 -0.73
C ASN A 23 3.65 -12.82 0.04
N LEU A 24 2.95 -11.70 -0.09
CA LEU A 24 1.71 -11.46 0.63
C LEU A 24 0.59 -12.42 0.23
N PHE A 25 0.59 -12.95 -1.00
CA PHE A 25 -0.36 -13.99 -1.42
C PHE A 25 -0.28 -15.25 -0.55
N LYS A 26 0.88 -15.52 0.06
CA LYS A 26 1.09 -16.66 0.96
C LYS A 26 1.08 -16.26 2.44
N GLN A 27 1.64 -15.10 2.75
CA GLN A 27 1.87 -14.68 4.13
C GLN A 27 0.70 -13.90 4.74
N ALA A 28 -0.11 -13.25 3.92
CA ALA A 28 -1.28 -12.50 4.35
C ALA A 28 -2.51 -12.80 3.45
N PRO A 29 -2.91 -14.07 3.31
CA PRO A 29 -4.05 -14.43 2.45
C PRO A 29 -5.38 -13.90 3.00
N SER A 30 -5.44 -13.59 4.30
CA SER A 30 -6.63 -13.06 4.96
C SER A 30 -6.30 -11.92 5.94
N ILE A 31 -7.22 -10.95 6.04
CA ILE A 31 -7.14 -9.81 6.95
C ILE A 31 -8.51 -9.66 7.64
N LEU A 32 -8.51 -9.55 8.97
CA LEU A 32 -9.74 -9.55 9.79
C LEU A 32 -10.46 -8.19 9.85
N VAL A 33 -9.96 -7.18 9.15
CA VAL A 33 -10.49 -5.81 9.16
C VAL A 33 -10.77 -5.34 7.72
N PRO A 34 -11.67 -4.36 7.52
CA PRO A 34 -11.84 -3.71 6.23
C PRO A 34 -10.52 -3.17 5.67
N VAL A 35 -10.23 -3.43 4.40
CA VAL A 35 -9.00 -3.00 3.72
C VAL A 35 -9.32 -2.07 2.55
N TYR A 36 -8.61 -0.95 2.49
CA TYR A 36 -8.74 0.06 1.44
C TYR A 36 -7.38 0.25 0.77
N PHE A 37 -7.32 0.01 -0.53
CA PHE A 37 -6.13 0.12 -1.36
C PHE A 37 -6.21 1.37 -2.21
N PHE A 38 -5.14 2.17 -2.16
CA PHE A 38 -4.94 3.39 -2.92
C PHE A 38 -3.65 3.27 -3.72
N THR A 39 -3.72 3.38 -5.04
CA THR A 39 -2.56 3.21 -5.93
C THR A 39 -2.62 4.20 -7.08
N GLY A 40 -1.46 4.62 -7.60
CA GLY A 40 -1.41 5.44 -8.81
C GLY A 40 -1.18 4.58 -10.05
N LYS A 41 -1.82 4.95 -11.15
CA LYS A 41 -1.76 4.25 -12.43
C LYS A 41 -0.34 4.15 -13.01
N TYR A 42 0.55 5.06 -12.61
CA TYR A 42 1.94 5.13 -13.08
C TYR A 42 2.97 4.64 -12.05
N ASP A 43 2.54 3.91 -11.01
CA ASP A 43 3.45 3.32 -10.02
C ASP A 43 4.13 2.05 -10.55
N TYR A 44 5.38 2.17 -11.01
CA TYR A 44 6.18 1.03 -11.45
C TYR A 44 6.94 0.33 -10.30
N TYR A 45 6.98 0.92 -9.10
CA TYR A 45 7.54 0.25 -7.91
C TYR A 45 6.53 -0.74 -7.32
N ASN A 46 5.24 -0.40 -7.40
CA ASN A 46 4.14 -1.28 -7.01
C ASN A 46 3.07 -1.30 -8.12
N PRO A 47 3.28 -2.07 -9.19
CA PRO A 47 2.38 -2.11 -10.34
C PRO A 47 0.94 -2.44 -9.95
N GLU A 48 0.01 -1.62 -10.47
CA GLU A 48 -1.43 -1.76 -10.24
C GLU A 48 -1.93 -3.19 -10.54
N GLU A 49 -1.41 -3.79 -11.61
CA GLU A 49 -1.76 -5.12 -12.09
C GLU A 49 -1.48 -6.23 -11.07
N ILE A 50 -0.39 -6.10 -10.31
CA ILE A 50 0.00 -7.06 -9.26
C ILE A 50 -0.90 -6.85 -8.04
N LEU A 51 -1.14 -5.58 -7.68
CA LEU A 51 -2.00 -5.24 -6.57
C LEU A 51 -3.44 -5.71 -6.81
N ALA A 52 -3.99 -5.52 -8.01
CA ALA A 52 -5.32 -5.98 -8.39
C ALA A 52 -5.48 -7.50 -8.21
N LYS A 53 -4.49 -8.29 -8.64
CA LYS A 53 -4.46 -9.75 -8.42
C LYS A 53 -4.46 -10.11 -6.94
N TYR A 54 -3.73 -9.38 -6.11
CA TYR A 54 -3.71 -9.61 -4.67
C TYR A 54 -5.06 -9.27 -4.02
N VAL A 55 -5.67 -8.14 -4.39
CA VAL A 55 -6.99 -7.71 -3.88
C VAL A 55 -8.08 -8.74 -4.22
N ASP A 56 -8.01 -9.34 -5.41
CA ASP A 56 -8.97 -10.36 -5.84
C ASP A 56 -8.96 -11.57 -4.90
N VAL A 57 -7.78 -12.12 -4.63
CA VAL A 57 -7.63 -13.35 -3.82
C VAL A 57 -7.64 -13.10 -2.30
N LEU A 58 -7.38 -11.87 -1.85
CA LEU A 58 -7.36 -11.54 -0.43
C LEU A 58 -8.72 -11.78 0.21
N GLU A 59 -8.77 -12.46 1.35
CA GLU A 59 -9.98 -12.56 2.17
C GLU A 59 -10.03 -11.41 3.18
N ALA A 60 -11.08 -10.58 3.13
CA ALA A 60 -11.31 -9.54 4.13
C ALA A 60 -12.80 -9.18 4.23
N PRO A 61 -13.28 -8.67 5.37
CA PRO A 61 -14.69 -8.27 5.56
C PRO A 61 -15.20 -7.26 4.52
N LYS A 62 -14.31 -6.35 4.09
CA LYS A 62 -14.56 -5.39 3.01
C LYS A 62 -13.24 -5.11 2.33
N LYS A 63 -13.27 -5.06 0.99
CA LYS A 63 -12.13 -4.69 0.16
C LYS A 63 -12.55 -3.52 -0.72
N THR A 64 -11.74 -2.47 -0.75
CA THR A 64 -11.94 -1.35 -1.67
C THR A 64 -10.63 -1.07 -2.37
N PHE A 65 -10.71 -0.83 -3.67
CA PHE A 65 -9.56 -0.55 -4.51
C PHE A 65 -9.85 0.71 -5.32
N TYR A 66 -8.92 1.66 -5.29
CA TYR A 66 -9.03 2.92 -6.01
C TYR A 66 -7.70 3.28 -6.65
N SER A 67 -7.73 3.42 -7.98
CA SER A 67 -6.58 3.84 -8.79
C SER A 67 -6.72 5.31 -9.18
N PHE A 68 -5.64 6.07 -8.99
CA PHE A 68 -5.54 7.48 -9.35
C PHE A 68 -4.94 7.63 -10.76
N ASP A 69 -5.69 8.19 -11.71
CA ASP A 69 -5.32 8.24 -13.14
C ASP A 69 -4.06 9.06 -13.44
N CYS A 70 -3.77 10.10 -12.66
CA CYS A 70 -2.63 11.01 -12.86
C CYS A 70 -1.65 10.97 -11.68
N CYS A 71 -1.32 9.78 -11.19
CA CYS A 71 -0.48 9.56 -10.01
C CYS A 71 0.47 8.38 -10.21
N ALA A 72 1.66 8.48 -9.63
CA ALA A 72 2.59 7.37 -9.45
C ALA A 72 2.53 6.83 -8.01
N HIS A 73 3.65 6.86 -7.28
CA HIS A 73 3.83 6.11 -6.05
C HIS A 73 3.14 6.72 -4.82
N ALA A 74 2.89 8.02 -4.81
CA ALA A 74 2.48 8.74 -3.60
C ALA A 74 1.19 9.54 -3.81
N PRO A 75 0.01 8.89 -3.84
CA PRO A 75 -1.28 9.56 -4.00
C PRO A 75 -1.54 10.70 -2.99
N HIS A 76 -1.02 10.56 -1.78
CA HIS A 76 -1.14 11.58 -0.73
C HIS A 76 -0.34 12.87 -1.01
N PHE A 77 0.66 12.81 -1.88
CA PHE A 77 1.42 13.99 -2.34
C PHE A 77 1.02 14.43 -3.75
N GLU A 78 0.68 13.50 -4.63
CA GLU A 78 0.44 13.77 -6.05
C GLU A 78 -1.04 14.11 -6.34
N ALA A 79 -1.97 13.49 -5.62
CA ALA A 79 -3.42 13.62 -5.82
C ALA A 79 -4.13 14.12 -4.55
N ILE A 80 -3.55 15.14 -3.89
CA ILE A 80 -3.88 15.59 -2.52
C ILE A 80 -5.39 15.74 -2.29
N VAL A 81 -6.10 16.44 -3.18
CA VAL A 81 -7.54 16.73 -3.02
C VAL A 81 -8.36 15.45 -3.11
N ASP A 82 -8.15 14.64 -4.15
CA ASP A 82 -8.88 13.38 -4.33
C ASP A 82 -8.53 12.40 -3.21
N PHE A 83 -7.26 12.26 -2.85
CA PHE A 83 -6.82 11.40 -1.74
C PHE A 83 -7.48 11.81 -0.42
N ALA A 84 -7.54 13.11 -0.10
CA ALA A 84 -8.21 13.62 1.09
C ALA A 84 -9.72 13.29 1.09
N GLU A 85 -10.39 13.40 -0.05
CA GLU A 85 -11.80 12.99 -0.19
C GLU A 85 -11.98 11.48 -0.01
N ARG A 86 -11.08 10.64 -0.53
CA ARG A 86 -11.12 9.20 -0.27
C ARG A 86 -10.93 8.88 1.21
N MET A 87 -10.02 9.56 1.90
CA MET A 87 -9.83 9.37 3.35
C MET A 87 -11.07 9.78 4.16
N LYS A 88 -11.77 10.86 3.79
CA LYS A 88 -13.05 11.23 4.41
C LYS A 88 -14.09 10.12 4.24
N ARG A 89 -14.19 9.50 3.05
CA ARG A 89 -15.09 8.37 2.81
C ARG A 89 -14.73 7.16 3.67
N VAL A 90 -13.44 6.79 3.75
CA VAL A 90 -12.99 5.71 4.63
C VAL A 90 -13.43 5.97 6.08
N LYS A 91 -13.26 7.21 6.58
CA LYS A 91 -13.70 7.58 7.93
C LYS A 91 -15.21 7.39 8.10
N LEU A 92 -16.03 7.87 7.17
CA LEU A 92 -17.49 7.72 7.23
C LEU A 92 -17.93 6.25 7.19
N ASP A 93 -17.23 5.42 6.41
CA ASP A 93 -17.53 4.00 6.25
C ASP A 93 -17.16 3.16 7.49
N THR A 94 -16.13 3.57 8.22
CA THR A 94 -15.51 2.77 9.30
C THR A 94 -15.82 3.30 10.69
N PHE A 95 -16.05 4.60 10.84
CA PHE A 95 -16.30 5.25 12.12
C PHE A 95 -17.78 5.63 12.25
N LYS A 96 -18.54 4.77 12.92
CA LYS A 96 -19.89 5.11 13.41
C LYS A 96 -19.74 5.63 14.84
N LYS A 97 -20.24 6.83 15.10
CA LYS A 97 -20.34 7.38 16.46
C LYS A 97 -21.27 6.52 17.31
#